data_AF-A0A2Z6QAC8-F1
#
_entry.id   AF-A0A2Z6QAC8-F1
#
_cell.length_a   1.000
_cell.length_b   1.000
_cell.length_c   1.000
_cell.angle_alpha   90.00
_cell.angle_beta   90.00
_cell.angle_gamma   90.00
#
_symmetry.space_group_name_H-M   'P 1'
#
loop_
_entity.id
_entity.type
_entity.pdbx_description
1 polymer ?
#
loop_
_entity_poly.entity_id
_entity_poly.type
_entity_poly.pdbx_seq_one_letter_code
_entity_poly.pdbx_strand_id
1 'polypeptide(L)'
;MPKEFSEDLYWRIIYLYIDGLSTVEIANTLHMSKGVLQKAALERNEIVHAHYLATIGEHYTRNQLIFIDESAKVERSLSRLYEYSLRNTSAQKKVVFIRGKRYTILSALTLDGFVAIDILKDHVIKKNLLILFLIKW
;
A
#
# COMPACT_ATOMS: atom_id res chain seq x y z
N MET A 1 -2.28 12.39 4.21
CA MET A 1 -2.00 11.78 2.89
C MET A 1 -0.51 11.65 2.74
N PRO A 2 0.04 10.46 2.40
CA PRO A 2 1.41 10.42 1.90
C PRO A 2 1.47 11.34 0.68
N LYS A 3 2.46 12.24 0.63
CA LYS A 3 2.66 13.10 -0.55
C LYS A 3 3.09 12.18 -1.69
N GLU A 4 2.19 11.96 -2.64
CA GLU A 4 2.52 11.31 -3.90
C GLU A 4 3.56 12.19 -4.61
N PHE A 5 4.63 11.58 -5.11
CA PHE A 5 5.62 12.33 -5.89
C PHE A 5 4.99 12.78 -7.20
N SER A 6 5.41 13.94 -7.71
CA SER A 6 5.02 14.39 -9.04
C SER A 6 5.41 13.33 -10.08
N GLU A 7 4.54 13.10 -11.06
CA GLU A 7 4.77 12.15 -12.15
C GLU A 7 6.06 12.46 -12.92
N ASP A 8 6.37 13.75 -13.06
CA ASP A 8 7.62 14.26 -13.63
C ASP A 8 8.87 13.79 -12.87
N LEU A 9 8.78 13.72 -11.53
CA LEU A 9 9.90 13.26 -10.70
C LEU A 9 10.14 11.76 -10.87
N TYR A 10 9.08 10.96 -11.00
CA TYR A 10 9.19 9.53 -11.28
C TYR A 10 9.86 9.28 -12.63
N TRP A 11 9.40 9.95 -13.69
CA TRP A 11 10.00 9.83 -15.02
C TRP A 11 11.47 10.23 -15.01
N ARG A 12 11.82 11.31 -14.31
CA ARG A 12 13.21 11.76 -14.20
C ARG A 12 14.10 10.75 -13.46
N ILE A 13 13.58 10.08 -12.43
CA ILE A 13 14.30 8.99 -11.76
C ILE A 13 14.49 7.81 -12.72
N ILE A 14 13.45 7.40 -13.45
CA ILE A 14 13.47 6.28 -14.38
C ILE A 14 14.48 6.51 -15.51
N TYR A 15 14.45 7.69 -16.15
CA TYR A 15 15.39 8.02 -17.22
C TYR A 15 16.85 7.92 -16.76
N LEU A 16 17.17 8.45 -15.57
CA LEU A 16 18.53 8.40 -15.05
C LEU A 16 18.99 6.96 -14.74
N TYR A 17 18.07 6.06 -14.34
CA TYR A 17 18.38 4.64 -14.22
C TYR A 17 18.63 3.98 -15.58
N ILE A 18 17.85 4.32 -16.60
CA ILE A 18 18.01 3.80 -17.98
C ILE A 18 19.36 4.25 -18.56
N ASP A 19 19.77 5.48 -18.27
CA ASP A 19 21.07 6.04 -18.64
C ASP A 19 22.26 5.41 -17.89
N GLY A 20 21.99 4.46 -16.98
CA GLY A 20 23.01 3.67 -16.27
C GLY A 20 23.60 4.37 -15.05
N LEU A 21 23.01 5.47 -14.57
CA LEU A 21 23.50 6.12 -13.36
C LEU A 21 23.21 5.28 -12.11
N SER A 22 24.16 5.29 -11.19
CA SER A 22 24.02 4.66 -9.89
C SER A 22 23.03 5.43 -9.01
N THR A 23 22.38 4.72 -8.07
CA THR A 23 21.50 5.32 -7.06
C THR A 23 22.13 6.50 -6.29
N VAL A 24 23.46 6.51 -6.16
CA VAL A 24 24.22 7.58 -5.48
C VAL A 24 24.28 8.82 -6.35
N GLU A 25 24.59 8.66 -7.63
CA GLU A 25 24.64 9.76 -8.59
C GLU A 25 23.27 10.40 -8.75
N ILE A 26 22.22 9.59 -8.93
CA ILE A 26 20.83 10.06 -9.04
C ILE A 26 20.41 10.84 -7.79
N ALA A 27 20.77 10.34 -6.59
CA ALA A 27 20.47 11.02 -5.33
C ALA A 27 21.13 12.39 -5.24
N ASN A 28 22.38 12.49 -5.67
CA ASN A 28 23.14 13.74 -5.69
C ASN A 28 22.61 14.72 -6.75
N THR A 29 22.25 14.23 -7.94
CA THR A 29 21.70 15.04 -9.05
C THR A 29 20.31 15.60 -8.74
N LEU A 30 19.46 14.82 -8.10
CA LEU A 30 18.09 15.23 -7.76
C LEU A 30 17.97 15.87 -6.36
N HIS A 31 19.07 15.91 -5.60
CA HIS A 31 19.09 16.35 -4.20
C HIS A 31 18.08 15.61 -3.32
N MET A 32 17.99 14.29 -3.50
CA MET A 32 17.03 13.42 -2.82
C MET A 32 17.73 12.34 -1.99
N SER A 33 17.01 11.80 -1.00
CA SER A 33 17.52 10.66 -0.25
C SER A 33 17.40 9.36 -1.03
N LYS A 34 18.36 8.44 -0.83
CA LYS A 34 18.38 7.12 -1.47
C LYS A 34 17.10 6.32 -1.23
N GLY A 35 16.49 6.45 -0.05
CA GLY A 35 15.25 5.76 0.30
C GLY A 35 14.06 6.20 -0.55
N VAL A 36 14.02 7.47 -0.97
CA VAL A 36 12.97 7.96 -1.88
C VAL A 36 13.16 7.37 -3.28
N LEU A 37 14.39 7.34 -3.78
CA LEU A 37 14.70 6.74 -5.07
C LEU A 37 14.41 5.25 -5.12
N GLN A 38 14.78 4.51 -4.07
CA GLN A 38 14.51 3.08 -3.96
C GLN A 38 13.01 2.80 -3.94
N LYS A 39 12.24 3.59 -3.19
CA LYS A 39 10.79 3.49 -3.17
C LYS A 39 10.21 3.72 -4.57
N ALA A 40 10.63 4.79 -5.25
CA ALA A 40 10.15 5.11 -6.59
C ALA A 40 10.52 4.04 -7.63
N ALA A 41 11.74 3.50 -7.56
CA ALA A 41 12.21 2.45 -8.46
C ALA A 41 11.55 1.09 -8.21
N LEU A 42 11.31 0.73 -6.93
CA LEU A 42 10.59 -0.49 -6.56
C LEU A 42 9.12 -0.44 -6.98
N GLU A 43 8.48 0.72 -6.88
CA GLU A 43 7.07 0.92 -7.24
C GLU A 43 6.83 0.91 -8.76
N ARG A 44 7.85 1.16 -9.60
CA ARG A 44 7.75 1.17 -11.07
C ARG A 44 8.85 0.34 -11.74
N ASN A 45 8.79 -0.99 -11.65
CA ASN A 45 9.48 -1.84 -12.62
C ASN A 45 8.60 -1.98 -13.88
N GLU A 46 8.75 -1.07 -14.82
CA GLU A 46 7.89 -0.99 -16.01
C GLU A 46 8.00 -2.21 -16.90
N ILE A 47 9.18 -2.84 -17.00
CA ILE A 47 9.37 -4.07 -17.79
C ILE A 47 8.55 -5.21 -17.20
N VAL A 48 8.64 -5.41 -15.88
CA VAL A 48 7.88 -6.45 -15.17
C VAL A 48 6.38 -6.14 -15.22
N HIS A 49 6.00 -4.87 -15.09
CA HIS A 49 4.60 -4.44 -15.18
C HIS A 49 4.02 -4.66 -16.58
N ALA A 50 4.74 -4.26 -17.63
CA ALA A 50 4.34 -4.45 -19.02
C ALA A 50 4.24 -5.94 -19.38
N HIS A 51 5.22 -6.75 -18.95
CA HIS A 51 5.17 -8.20 -19.11
C HIS A 51 3.94 -8.79 -18.40
N TYR A 52 3.67 -8.40 -17.15
CA TYR A 52 2.49 -8.84 -16.41
C TYR A 52 1.19 -8.48 -17.14
N LEU A 53 1.04 -7.24 -17.60
CA LEU A 53 -0.14 -6.80 -18.34
C LEU A 53 -0.33 -7.56 -19.65
N ALA A 54 0.75 -7.84 -20.39
CA ALA A 54 0.69 -8.63 -21.61
C ALA A 54 0.25 -10.08 -21.31
N THR A 55 0.87 -10.74 -20.33
CA THR A 55 0.52 -12.10 -19.93
C THR A 55 -0.95 -12.19 -19.48
N ILE A 56 -1.42 -11.27 -18.64
CA ILE A 56 -2.81 -11.28 -18.16
C ILE A 56 -3.78 -10.98 -19.29
N GLY A 57 -3.49 -9.98 -20.12
CA GLY A 57 -4.36 -9.55 -21.22
C GLY A 57 -4.46 -10.57 -22.36
N GLU A 58 -3.41 -11.37 -22.59
CA GLU A 58 -3.38 -12.39 -23.64
C GLU A 58 -4.00 -13.72 -23.18
N HIS A 59 -3.73 -14.16 -21.95
CA HIS A 59 -4.09 -15.51 -21.52
C HIS A 59 -5.37 -15.62 -20.69
N TYR A 60 -5.89 -14.52 -20.13
CA TYR A 60 -7.01 -14.56 -19.21
C TYR A 60 -8.12 -13.59 -19.62
N THR A 61 -9.36 -14.06 -19.53
CA THR A 61 -10.53 -13.19 -19.67
C THR A 61 -10.89 -12.57 -18.34
N ARG A 62 -11.55 -11.40 -18.36
CA ARG A 62 -11.87 -10.63 -17.16
C ARG A 62 -12.67 -11.43 -16.12
N ASN A 63 -13.56 -12.32 -16.56
CA ASN A 63 -14.41 -13.15 -15.70
C ASN A 63 -13.65 -14.31 -15.03
N GLN A 64 -12.42 -14.61 -15.45
CA GLN A 64 -11.57 -15.64 -14.84
C GLN A 64 -10.67 -15.09 -13.74
N LEU A 65 -10.66 -13.77 -13.53
CA LEU A 65 -9.77 -13.10 -12.58
C LEU A 65 -10.45 -12.95 -11.21
N ILE A 66 -9.73 -13.36 -10.17
CA ILE A 66 -10.08 -13.13 -8.76
C ILE A 66 -8.94 -12.33 -8.14
N PHE A 67 -9.25 -11.14 -7.61
CA PHE A 67 -8.31 -10.25 -6.95
C PHE A 67 -8.34 -10.49 -5.46
N ILE A 68 -7.19 -10.75 -4.85
CA ILE A 68 -7.07 -10.98 -3.41
C ILE A 68 -6.22 -9.86 -2.81
N ASP A 69 -6.72 -9.22 -1.76
CA ASP A 69 -5.98 -8.18 -1.04
C ASP A 69 -6.15 -8.27 0.48
N GLU A 70 -5.17 -7.74 1.20
CA GLU A 70 -5.13 -7.65 2.66
C GLU A 70 -5.37 -6.21 3.13
N SER A 71 -6.52 -5.98 3.77
CA SER A 71 -6.88 -4.71 4.38
C SER A 71 -6.81 -4.77 5.91
N ALA A 72 -6.21 -3.77 6.55
CA ALA A 72 -6.14 -3.72 8.01
C ALA A 72 -7.08 -2.66 8.59
N LYS A 73 -7.97 -3.07 9.50
CA LYS A 73 -8.83 -2.17 10.27
C LYS A 73 -8.41 -2.17 11.74
N VAL A 74 -8.07 -0.99 12.25
CA VAL A 74 -7.83 -0.78 13.68
C VAL A 74 -9.05 -0.09 14.26
N GLU A 75 -9.63 -0.67 15.31
CA GLU A 75 -10.58 0.05 16.17
C GLU A 75 -9.79 1.16 16.87
N ARG A 76 -9.98 2.41 16.47
CA ARG A 76 -9.48 3.54 17.26
C ARG A 76 -10.51 3.86 18.32
N SER A 77 -10.07 4.19 19.53
CA SER A 77 -10.92 4.97 20.43
C SER A 77 -11.27 6.27 19.71
N LEU A 78 -12.56 6.60 19.65
CA LEU A 78 -13.11 7.78 18.95
C LEU A 78 -12.72 9.10 19.66
N SER A 79 -11.45 9.28 20.03
CA SER A 79 -10.97 10.58 20.46
C SER A 79 -11.01 11.51 19.25
N ARG A 80 -11.76 12.61 19.38
CA ARG A 80 -11.71 13.70 18.40
C ARG A 80 -10.26 14.17 18.24
N LEU A 81 -9.81 14.31 16.99
CA LEU A 81 -8.49 14.87 16.66
C LEU A 81 -8.40 16.37 16.99
N TYR A 82 -9.54 17.06 17.05
CA TYR A 82 -9.62 18.51 17.21
C TYR A 82 -10.61 18.89 18.31
N GLU A 83 -10.18 19.77 19.21
CA GLU A 83 -10.97 20.40 20.26
C GLU A 83 -10.73 21.90 20.24
N TYR A 84 -11.70 22.66 20.76
CA TYR A 84 -11.58 24.11 20.86
C TYR A 84 -10.87 24.49 22.16
N SER A 85 -9.88 25.36 22.04
CA SER A 85 -9.28 26.08 23.16
C SER A 85 -9.55 27.58 23.03
N LEU A 86 -9.33 28.31 24.11
CA LEU A 86 -9.33 29.77 24.07
C LEU A 86 -8.21 30.26 23.13
N ARG A 87 -8.39 31.46 22.56
CA ARG A 87 -7.39 32.08 21.70
C ARG A 87 -6.05 32.18 22.47
N ASN A 88 -4.97 31.74 21.83
CA ASN A 88 -3.60 31.65 22.39
C ASN A 88 -3.37 30.57 23.47
N THR A 89 -4.29 29.63 23.69
CA THR A 89 -4.03 28.45 24.53
C THR A 89 -4.02 27.18 23.68
N SER A 90 -3.12 26.26 23.98
CA SER A 90 -3.11 24.95 23.34
C SER A 90 -4.22 24.08 23.92
N ALA A 91 -5.02 23.43 23.07
CA ALA A 91 -5.98 22.42 23.53
C ALA A 91 -5.21 21.21 24.07
N GLN A 92 -5.36 20.93 25.36
CA GLN A 92 -4.71 19.79 26.03
C GLN A 92 -5.76 18.75 26.41
N LYS A 93 -5.54 17.50 26.01
CA LYS A 93 -6.41 16.38 26.35
C LYS A 93 -5.59 15.23 26.90
N LYS A 94 -5.83 14.86 28.16
CA LYS A 94 -5.25 13.65 28.76
C LYS A 94 -6.14 12.47 28.41
N VAL A 95 -5.68 11.62 27.49
CA VAL A 95 -6.40 10.40 27.09
C VAL A 95 -5.57 9.18 27.48
N VAL A 96 -6.23 8.16 28.03
CA VAL A 96 -5.60 6.84 28.20
C VAL A 96 -5.41 6.24 26.81
N PHE A 97 -4.17 5.96 26.43
CA PHE A 97 -3.89 5.29 25.16
C PHE A 97 -4.30 3.81 25.25
N ILE A 98 -5.55 3.53 24.89
CA ILE A 98 -6.03 2.16 24.70
C ILE A 98 -5.73 1.78 23.26
N ARG A 99 -4.78 0.86 23.06
CA ARG A 99 -4.53 0.28 21.74
C ARG A 99 -5.73 -0.61 21.40
N GLY A 100 -6.62 -0.10 20.55
CA GLY A 100 -7.78 -0.88 20.15
C GLY A 100 -7.41 -2.08 19.28
N LYS A 101 -8.36 -3.01 19.14
CA LYS A 101 -8.13 -4.28 18.48
C LYS A 101 -7.87 -4.05 16.99
N ARG A 102 -6.87 -4.76 16.44
CA ARG A 102 -6.58 -4.77 15.00
C ARG A 102 -7.22 -6.00 14.39
N TYR A 103 -7.98 -5.77 13.33
CA TYR A 103 -8.50 -6.80 12.46
C TYR A 103 -7.81 -6.70 11.13
N THR A 104 -7.55 -7.86 10.55
CA THR A 104 -7.07 -7.99 9.18
C THR A 104 -8.18 -8.64 8.38
N ILE A 105 -8.56 -8.00 7.28
CA ILE A 105 -9.63 -8.39 6.39
C ILE A 105 -8.96 -8.89 5.12
N LEU A 106 -9.15 -10.16 4.83
CA LEU A 106 -8.75 -10.78 3.57
C LEU A 106 -9.98 -10.86 2.69
N SER A 107 -9.97 -10.17 1.57
CA SER A 107 -11.09 -10.18 0.63
C SER A 107 -10.65 -10.68 -0.73
N ALA A 108 -11.41 -11.63 -1.27
CA ALA A 108 -11.35 -12.04 -2.68
C ALA A 108 -12.49 -11.39 -3.45
N LEU A 109 -12.15 -10.65 -4.51
CA LEU A 109 -13.04 -9.85 -5.31
C LEU A 109 -13.03 -10.31 -6.78
N THR A 110 -14.22 -10.36 -7.37
CA THR A 110 -14.45 -10.54 -8.81
C THR A 110 -15.20 -9.34 -9.37
N LEU A 111 -15.52 -9.35 -10.66
CA LEU A 111 -16.34 -8.31 -11.29
C LEU A 111 -17.74 -8.20 -10.69
N ASP A 112 -18.28 -9.31 -10.19
CA ASP A 112 -19.63 -9.38 -9.62
C ASP A 112 -19.64 -9.04 -8.12
N GLY A 113 -18.47 -8.85 -7.51
CA GLY A 113 -18.31 -8.45 -6.11
C GLY A 113 -17.43 -9.40 -5.31
N PHE A 114 -17.64 -9.41 -3.98
CA PHE A 114 -16.87 -10.22 -3.05
C PHE A 114 -17.26 -11.69 -3.14
N VAL A 115 -16.27 -12.53 -3.42
CA VAL A 115 -16.40 -14.00 -3.46
C VAL A 115 -16.20 -14.60 -2.07
N ALA A 116 -15.22 -14.07 -1.33
CA ALA A 116 -14.93 -14.51 0.03
C ALA A 116 -14.37 -13.34 0.84
N ILE A 117 -14.73 -13.29 2.13
CA ILE A 117 -14.20 -12.32 3.09
C ILE A 117 -13.90 -13.06 4.38
N ASP A 118 -12.64 -12.99 4.82
CA ASP A 118 -12.20 -13.52 6.10
C ASP A 118 -11.68 -12.39 7.00
N ILE A 119 -12.24 -12.32 8.20
CA ILE A 119 -11.86 -11.33 9.22
C ILE A 119 -11.06 -12.03 10.30
N LEU A 120 -9.77 -11.73 10.33
CA LEU A 120 -8.83 -12.28 11.28
C LEU A 120 -8.61 -11.26 12.39
N LYS A 121 -8.68 -11.74 13.63
CA LYS A 121 -8.22 -10.99 14.78
C LYS A 121 -6.69 -11.09 14.75
N ASP A 122 -6.01 -9.95 14.63
CA ASP A 122 -4.54 -9.81 14.52
C ASP A 122 -3.94 -10.00 13.11
N HIS A 123 -2.60 -10.00 13.03
CA HIS A 123 -1.82 -9.93 11.79
C HIS A 123 -1.77 -11.27 11.06
N VAL A 124 -1.88 -11.24 9.73
CA VAL A 124 -1.78 -12.45 8.90
C VAL A 124 -0.31 -12.79 8.64
N ILE A 125 0.14 -13.94 9.13
CA ILE A 125 1.47 -14.46 8.78
C ILE A 125 1.35 -15.15 7.41
N LYS A 126 2.29 -14.92 6.48
CA LYS A 126 2.25 -15.41 5.08
C LYS A 126 1.82 -16.88 4.91
N LYS A 127 2.15 -17.76 5.86
CA LYS A 127 1.74 -19.18 5.85
C LYS A 127 0.22 -19.39 5.97
N ASN A 128 -0.49 -18.52 6.67
CA ASN A 128 -1.92 -18.67 6.92
C ASN A 128 -2.75 -18.25 5.69
N LEU A 129 -2.22 -17.38 4.83
CA LEU A 129 -2.93 -16.83 3.68
C LEU A 129 -3.18 -17.92 2.61
N LEU A 130 -2.23 -18.83 2.38
CA LEU A 130 -2.41 -19.98 1.48
C LEU A 130 -3.38 -21.04 2.05
N ILE A 131 -3.30 -21.30 3.36
CA ILE A 131 -4.11 -22.32 4.03
C ILE A 131 -5.59 -21.91 4.08
N LEU A 132 -5.89 -20.63 4.32
CA LEU A 132 -7.26 -20.13 4.42
C LEU A 132 -8.04 -20.23 3.10
N PHE A 133 -7.37 -20.04 1.96
CA PHE A 133 -8.01 -20.12 0.65
C PHE A 133 -8.10 -21.56 0.10
N LEU A 134 -7.16 -22.45 0.43
CA LEU A 134 -7.18 -23.85 -0.02
C LEU A 134 -8.14 -24.76 0.76
N ILE A 135 -8.52 -24.42 1.98
CA ILE A 135 -9.38 -25.27 2.83
C ILE A 135 -10.86 -24.88 2.74
N LYS A 136 -11.18 -23.68 2.22
CA LYS A 136 -12.56 -23.16 2.11
C LYS A 136 -13.16 -23.27 0.71
N TRP A 137 -12.43 -23.84 -0.25
CA TRP A 137 -12.89 -24.15 -1.61
C TRP A 137 -12.75 -25.64 -1.91
#